data_AF-A0A948D7Z6-F1
#
_entry.id   AF-A0A948D7Z6-F1
#
_cell.length_a   1.000
_cell.length_b   1.000
_cell.length_c   1.000
_cell.angle_alpha   90.00
_cell.angle_beta   90.00
_cell.angle_gamma   90.00
#
_symmetry.space_group_name_H-M   'P 1'
#
loop_
_entity.id
_entity.type
_entity.pdbx_description
1 polymer ?
#
loop_
_entity_poly.entity_id
_entity_poly.type
_entity_poly.pdbx_seq_one_letter_code
_entity_poly.pdbx_strand_id
1 'polypeptide(L)'
;MKQTQIIETTQAIEELFKITMRLYWDYINALEELSKRVPDSHIGLLETLNTHMQDVQEALQHDIGVFDKAINEDLEEVNKIRENLKIQEIYNTLNK
;
A
#
# COMPACT_ATOMS: atom_id res chain seq x y z
N MET A 1 -21.58 -25.01 1.57
CA MET A 1 -20.72 -23.88 1.17
C MET A 1 -20.17 -23.15 2.41
N LYS A 2 -19.34 -23.75 3.27
CA LYS A 2 -18.97 -23.08 4.54
C LYS A 2 -17.52 -23.14 5.01
N GLN A 3 -16.68 -24.09 4.58
CA GLN A 3 -15.26 -24.12 5.00
C GLN A 3 -14.31 -23.82 3.84
N THR A 4 -14.50 -24.46 2.70
CA THR A 4 -13.64 -24.26 1.51
C THR A 4 -13.63 -22.80 1.03
N GLN A 5 -14.80 -22.16 1.00
CA GLN A 5 -14.95 -20.77 0.55
C GLN A 5 -14.30 -19.77 1.51
N ILE A 6 -14.28 -20.07 2.81
CA ILE A 6 -13.59 -19.24 3.82
C ILE A 6 -12.08 -19.35 3.65
N ILE A 7 -11.56 -20.57 3.46
CA ILE A 7 -10.12 -20.81 3.25
C ILE A 7 -9.62 -20.11 1.98
N GLU A 8 -10.35 -20.25 0.87
CA GLU A 8 -10.01 -19.57 -0.40
C GLU A 8 -10.02 -18.04 -0.24
N THR A 9 -10.99 -17.52 0.50
CA THR A 9 -11.13 -16.08 0.76
C THR A 9 -9.98 -15.56 1.63
N THR A 10 -9.63 -16.26 2.72
CA THR A 10 -8.49 -15.89 3.57
C THR A 10 -7.17 -15.93 2.80
N GLN A 11 -6.93 -16.95 1.97
CA GLN A 11 -5.73 -17.04 1.14
C GLN A 11 -5.62 -15.88 0.14
N ALA A 12 -6.74 -15.48 -0.47
CA ALA A 12 -6.78 -14.35 -1.39
C ALA A 12 -6.46 -13.01 -0.68
N ILE A 13 -6.91 -12.82 0.57
CA ILE A 13 -6.54 -11.65 1.38
C ILE A 13 -5.06 -11.65 1.71
N GLU A 14 -4.52 -12.79 2.17
CA GLU A 14 -3.10 -12.90 2.50
C GLU A 14 -2.21 -12.59 1.28
N GLU A 15 -2.59 -13.08 0.10
CA GLU A 15 -1.88 -12.78 -1.14
C GLU A 15 -1.98 -11.30 -1.49
N LEU A 16 -3.17 -10.71 -1.37
CA LEU A 16 -3.38 -9.28 -1.61
C LEU A 16 -2.57 -8.42 -0.63
N PHE A 17 -2.51 -8.80 0.64
CA PHE A 17 -1.68 -8.15 1.66
C PHE A 17 -0.21 -8.20 1.28
N LYS A 18 0.32 -9.38 0.94
CA LYS A 18 1.73 -9.55 0.53
C LYS A 18 2.08 -8.71 -0.69
N ILE A 19 1.21 -8.70 -1.71
CA ILE A 19 1.39 -7.86 -2.91
C ILE A 19 1.39 -6.38 -2.51
N THR A 20 0.42 -5.95 -1.71
CA THR A 20 0.29 -4.56 -1.27
C THR A 20 1.53 -4.09 -0.51
N MET A 21 2.01 -4.88 0.47
CA MET A 21 3.21 -4.56 1.22
C MET A 21 4.47 -4.52 0.33
N ARG A 22 4.56 -5.43 -0.65
CA ARG A 22 5.66 -5.40 -1.62
C ARG A 22 5.65 -4.13 -2.47
N LEU A 23 4.47 -3.68 -2.91
CA LEU A 23 4.36 -2.44 -3.68
C LEU A 23 4.77 -1.21 -2.86
N TYR A 24 4.37 -1.14 -1.58
CA TYR A 24 4.85 -0.09 -0.67
C TYR A 24 6.36 -0.14 -0.50
N TRP A 25 6.93 -1.32 -0.29
CA TRP A 25 8.37 -1.51 -0.17
C TRP A 25 9.12 -1.04 -1.42
N ASP A 26 8.67 -1.45 -2.60
CA ASP A 26 9.30 -1.07 -3.87
C ASP A 26 9.22 0.46 -4.09
N TYR A 27 8.09 1.09 -3.77
CA TYR A 27 7.92 2.55 -3.88
C TYR A 27 8.80 3.35 -2.92
N ILE A 28 8.82 2.97 -1.63
CA ILE A 28 9.62 3.65 -0.61
C ILE A 28 11.10 3.57 -0.95
N ASN A 29 11.59 2.39 -1.38
CA ASN A 29 12.96 2.24 -1.82
C ASN A 29 13.29 3.12 -3.04
N ALA A 30 12.37 3.23 -4.01
CA ALA A 30 12.56 4.10 -5.16
C ALA A 30 12.66 5.59 -4.74
N LEU A 31 11.82 6.04 -3.80
CA LEU A 31 11.90 7.39 -3.24
C LEU A 31 13.22 7.63 -2.47
N GLU A 32 13.66 6.67 -1.66
CA GLU A 32 14.94 6.77 -0.95
C GLU A 32 16.15 6.80 -1.88
N GLU A 33 16.14 5.99 -2.94
CA GLU A 33 17.21 6.02 -3.94
C GLU A 33 17.21 7.31 -4.74
N LEU A 34 16.04 7.88 -5.02
CA LEU A 34 15.92 9.17 -5.68
C LEU A 34 16.42 10.29 -4.77
N SER A 35 16.05 10.31 -3.48
CA SER A 35 16.47 11.35 -2.55
C SER A 35 17.99 11.40 -2.37
N LYS A 36 18.67 10.25 -2.34
CA LYS A 36 20.14 10.15 -2.30
C LYS A 36 20.84 10.74 -3.52
N ARG A 37 20.15 10.82 -4.66
CA ARG A 37 20.71 11.33 -5.93
C ARG A 37 20.44 12.81 -6.14
N VAL A 38 19.47 13.38 -5.44
CA VAL A 38 19.14 14.80 -5.52
C VAL A 38 20.17 15.60 -4.72
N PRO A 39 20.86 16.58 -5.32
CA PRO A 39 21.78 17.43 -4.58
C PRO A 39 21.05 18.27 -3.52
N ASP A 40 21.65 18.47 -2.35
CA ASP A 40 21.10 19.27 -1.25
C ASP A 40 20.72 20.71 -1.65
N SER A 41 21.35 21.24 -2.71
CA SER A 41 21.03 22.55 -3.26
C SER A 41 19.64 22.63 -3.94
N HIS A 42 19.02 21.50 -4.24
CA HIS A 42 17.69 21.40 -4.87
C HIS A 42 16.60 21.20 -3.81
N ILE A 43 16.52 22.14 -2.87
CA ILE A 43 15.64 22.09 -1.69
C ILE A 43 14.18 21.80 -2.08
N GLY A 44 13.64 22.47 -3.09
CA GLY A 44 12.23 22.26 -3.50
C GLY A 44 11.94 20.84 -4.00
N LEU A 45 12.91 20.17 -4.63
CA LEU A 45 12.75 18.78 -5.05
C LEU A 45 12.83 17.83 -3.83
N LEU A 46 13.70 18.12 -2.86
CA LEU A 46 13.78 17.37 -1.61
C LEU A 46 12.51 17.53 -0.76
N GLU A 47 11.92 18.73 -0.71
CA GLU A 47 10.63 18.99 -0.08
C GLU A 47 9.51 18.18 -0.75
N THR A 48 9.48 18.16 -2.09
CA THR A 48 8.51 17.36 -2.85
C THR A 48 8.65 15.86 -2.54
N LEU A 49 9.87 15.34 -2.48
CA LEU A 49 10.14 13.94 -2.13
C LEU A 49 9.70 13.61 -0.69
N ASN A 50 9.92 14.54 0.24
CA ASN A 50 9.45 14.38 1.62
C ASN A 50 7.93 14.36 1.72
N THR A 51 7.22 15.24 1.02
CA THR A 51 5.75 15.21 0.97
C THR A 51 5.25 13.88 0.41
N HIS A 52 5.83 13.39 -0.69
CA HIS A 52 5.45 12.08 -1.22
C HIS A 52 5.75 10.93 -0.26
N MET A 53 6.85 10.98 0.50
CA MET A 53 7.13 9.98 1.53
C MET A 53 6.07 9.99 2.63
N GLN A 54 5.59 11.16 3.04
CA GLN A 54 4.49 11.29 4.01
C GLN A 54 3.18 10.71 3.47
N ASP A 55 2.80 11.08 2.24
CA ASP A 55 1.58 10.57 1.59
C ASP A 55 1.57 9.03 1.54
N VAL A 56 2.72 8.42 1.21
CA VAL A 56 2.88 6.97 1.14
C VAL A 56 2.78 6.33 2.53
N GLN A 57 3.35 6.95 3.56
CA GLN A 57 3.24 6.44 4.93
C GLN A 57 1.80 6.49 5.44
N GLU A 58 1.06 7.55 5.14
CA GLU A 58 -0.36 7.67 5.49
C GLU A 58 -1.21 6.61 4.75
N ALA A 59 -0.95 6.41 3.46
CA ALA A 59 -1.61 5.37 2.68
C ALA A 59 -1.30 3.96 3.19
N LEU A 60 -0.05 3.69 3.59
CA LEU A 60 0.36 2.42 4.18
C LEU A 60 -0.38 2.16 5.49
N GLN A 61 -0.44 3.15 6.40
CA GLN A 61 -1.17 3.02 7.66
C GLN A 61 -2.67 2.79 7.43
N HIS A 62 -3.25 3.50 6.46
CA HIS A 62 -4.64 3.29 6.05
C HIS A 62 -4.87 1.84 5.59
N ASP A 63 -4.05 1.35 4.66
CA ASP A 63 -4.23 0.03 4.06
C ASP A 63 -4.00 -1.09 5.06
N ILE A 64 -3.03 -0.96 5.98
CA ILE A 64 -2.87 -1.88 7.12
C ILE A 64 -4.16 -1.92 7.94
N GLY A 65 -4.76 -0.76 8.24
CA GLY A 65 -6.03 -0.68 8.96
C GLY A 65 -7.20 -1.34 8.22
N VAL A 66 -7.24 -1.28 6.89
CA VAL A 66 -8.23 -1.99 6.06
C VAL A 66 -8.04 -3.51 6.19
N PHE A 67 -6.81 -4.01 6.12
CA PHE A 67 -6.54 -5.44 6.30
C PHE A 67 -6.83 -5.93 7.71
N ASP A 68 -6.45 -5.17 8.74
CA ASP A 68 -6.73 -5.52 10.13
C ASP A 68 -8.23 -5.61 10.39
N LYS A 69 -9.04 -4.68 9.86
CA LYS A 69 -10.50 -4.77 9.94
C LYS A 69 -11.03 -6.01 9.25
N ALA A 70 -10.59 -6.28 8.03
CA ALA A 70 -11.08 -7.43 7.28
C ALA A 70 -10.67 -8.80 7.86
N ILE A 71 -9.61 -8.85 8.66
CA ILE A 71 -9.22 -10.06 9.42
C ILE A 71 -10.11 -10.24 10.66
N ASN A 72 -10.58 -9.14 11.25
CA ASN A 72 -11.35 -9.13 12.50
C ASN A 72 -12.88 -9.07 12.31
N GLU A 73 -13.36 -8.61 11.15
CA GLU A 73 -14.78 -8.45 10.82
C GLU A 73 -15.25 -9.46 9.74
N ASP A 74 -16.57 -9.69 9.72
CA ASP A 74 -17.26 -10.72 8.92
C ASP A 74 -16.92 -10.66 7.41
N LEU A 75 -17.04 -11.80 6.71
CA LEU A 75 -16.62 -12.03 5.31
C LEU A 75 -17.17 -11.03 4.26
N GLU A 76 -18.21 -10.24 4.59
CA GLU A 76 -18.74 -9.20 3.70
C GLU A 76 -17.78 -8.01 3.55
N GLU A 77 -16.98 -7.69 4.57
CA GLU A 77 -15.97 -6.62 4.50
C GLU A 77 -14.78 -7.01 3.62
N VAL A 78 -14.44 -8.32 3.61
CA VAL A 78 -13.31 -8.86 2.84
C VAL A 78 -13.42 -8.56 1.35
N ASN A 79 -14.61 -8.70 0.78
CA ASN A 79 -14.83 -8.48 -0.65
C ASN A 79 -14.63 -7.02 -1.06
N LYS A 80 -14.66 -6.08 -0.09
CA LYS A 80 -14.50 -4.64 -0.32
C LYS A 80 -13.08 -4.14 -0.08
N ILE A 81 -12.16 -4.97 0.43
CA ILE A 81 -10.77 -4.58 0.69
C ILE A 81 -10.17 -3.92 -0.56
N ARG A 82 -10.29 -4.56 -1.72
CA ARG A 82 -9.67 -4.10 -2.97
C ARG A 82 -10.10 -2.70 -3.40
N GLU A 83 -11.34 -2.31 -3.08
CA GLU A 83 -11.89 -1.00 -3.43
C GLU A 83 -11.42 0.10 -2.48
N ASN A 84 -10.95 -0.28 -1.29
CA ASN A 84 -10.51 0.63 -0.24
C ASN A 84 -8.98 0.78 -0.17
N LEU A 85 -8.20 0.00 -0.92
CA LEU A 85 -6.74 0.10 -0.88
C LEU A 85 -6.23 1.34 -1.63
N LYS A 86 -5.49 2.19 -0.94
CA LYS A 86 -4.84 3.37 -1.51
C LYS A 86 -3.57 3.05 -2.30
N ILE A 87 -2.98 1.85 -2.12
CA ILE A 87 -1.79 1.44 -2.88
C ILE A 87 -1.97 1.52 -4.41
N GLN A 88 -3.20 1.38 -4.92
CA GLN A 88 -3.46 1.51 -6.35
C GLN A 88 -3.18 2.93 -6.88
N GLU A 89 -3.46 3.95 -6.07
CA GLU A 89 -3.19 5.36 -6.43
C GLU A 89 -1.68 5.61 -6.52
N ILE A 90 -0.91 5.03 -5.60
CA ILE A 90 0.55 5.09 -5.58
C ILE A 90 1.15 4.32 -6.76
N TYR A 91 0.65 3.13 -7.06
CA TYR A 91 1.13 2.31 -8.17
C TYR A 91 0.89 2.96 -9.55
N ASN A 92 -0.22 3.67 -9.70
CA ASN A 92 -0.49 4.47 -10.91
C ASN A 92 0.46 5.66 -11.06
N THR A 93 1.11 6.10 -9.98
CA THR A 93 2.11 7.17 -10.02
C THR A 93 3.48 6.65 -10.47
N LEU A 94 3.83 5.39 -10.17
CA LEU A 94 5.07 4.75 -10.67
C LEU A 94 5.04 4.40 -12.16
N ASN A 95 3.87 4.06 -12.69
CA ASN A 95 3.71 3.54 -14.05
C ASN A 95 3.26 4.60 -15.07
N LYS A 96 3.23 5.87 -14.68
CA LYS A 96 3.03 7.02 -15.58
C LYS A 96 4.37 7.65 -15.93
#